data_AF-A0A2V7S1Q9-F1
#
_entry.id   AF-A0A2V7S1Q9-F1
#
_cell.length_a   1.000
_cell.length_b   1.000
_cell.length_c   1.000
_cell.angle_alpha   90.00
_cell.angle_beta   90.00
_cell.angle_gamma   90.00
#
_symmetry.space_group_name_H-M   'P 1'
#
loop_
_entity.id
_entity.type
_entity.pdbx_description
1 polymer ?
#
loop_
_entity_poly.entity_id
_entity_poly.type
_entity_poly.pdbx_seq_one_letter_code
_entity_poly.pdbx_strand_id
1 'polypeptide(L)'
;MRRARARDRRENRRAAGVRAERELLRVMLHDRRYVELVAERLGSASFRDQAYRTIFTELVALGPEATIGEIAGAFDEETIEVLEELLGEAGGLDRANEIVDGSVNAMASRDLDARLHAIDREMPLAAAEEKDDLIREKEQLLRQMQALGRGRFKSFRASTS
;
A
#
# COMPACT_ATOMS: atom_id res chain seq x y z
N MET A 1 -28.10 10.99 8.57
CA MET A 1 -27.04 11.43 7.61
C MET A 1 -25.61 10.87 7.85
N ARG A 2 -25.24 10.27 9.00
CA ARG A 2 -23.86 9.76 9.24
C ARG A 2 -23.45 8.52 8.42
N ARG A 3 -24.40 7.66 7.98
CA ARG A 3 -24.10 6.42 7.24
C ARG A 3 -23.59 6.65 5.80
N ALA A 4 -24.12 7.65 5.09
CA ALA A 4 -23.71 7.95 3.71
C ALA A 4 -22.26 8.42 3.62
N ARG A 5 -21.83 9.35 4.49
CA ARG A 5 -20.45 9.86 4.55
C ARG A 5 -19.40 8.82 4.96
N ALA A 6 -19.80 7.74 5.63
CA ALA A 6 -18.89 6.66 6.02
C ALA A 6 -18.69 5.64 4.88
N ARG A 7 -19.73 5.40 4.07
CA ARG A 7 -19.67 4.54 2.88
C ARG A 7 -18.81 5.17 1.78
N ASP A 8 -19.05 6.45 1.50
CA ASP A 8 -18.32 7.25 0.51
C ASP A 8 -16.80 7.31 0.80
N ARG A 9 -16.44 7.49 2.08
CA ARG A 9 -15.03 7.42 2.54
C ARG A 9 -14.39 6.04 2.40
N ARG A 10 -15.16 4.94 2.40
CA ARG A 10 -14.62 3.59 2.22
C ARG A 10 -14.38 3.28 0.74
N GLU A 11 -15.27 3.74 -0.12
CA GLU A 11 -15.19 3.57 -1.57
C GLU A 11 -14.03 4.36 -2.18
N ASN A 12 -13.90 5.64 -1.82
CA ASN A 12 -12.77 6.47 -2.22
C ASN A 12 -11.42 5.91 -1.75
N ARG A 13 -11.37 5.28 -0.55
CA ARG A 13 -10.16 4.62 -0.05
C ARG A 13 -9.83 3.33 -0.78
N ARG A 14 -10.84 2.55 -1.20
CA ARG A 14 -10.62 1.37 -2.04
C ARG A 14 -10.08 1.79 -3.40
N ALA A 15 -10.67 2.79 -4.04
CA ALA A 15 -10.17 3.35 -5.30
C ALA A 15 -8.74 3.90 -5.16
N ALA A 16 -8.44 4.63 -4.09
CA ALA A 16 -7.09 5.13 -3.80
C ALA A 16 -6.09 4.00 -3.52
N GLY A 17 -6.51 2.93 -2.84
CA GLY A 17 -5.68 1.75 -2.57
C GLY A 17 -5.36 0.95 -3.83
N VAL A 18 -6.36 0.71 -4.69
CA VAL A 18 -6.16 0.07 -6.00
C VAL A 18 -5.21 0.89 -6.87
N ARG A 19 -5.38 2.22 -6.87
CA ARG A 19 -4.45 3.13 -7.56
C ARG A 19 -3.04 3.08 -6.97
N ALA A 20 -2.90 3.04 -5.64
CA ALA A 20 -1.60 2.97 -4.98
C ALA A 20 -0.85 1.66 -5.27
N GLU A 21 -1.55 0.51 -5.21
CA GLU A 21 -0.99 -0.80 -5.54
C GLU A 21 -0.48 -0.83 -6.99
N ARG A 22 -1.30 -0.32 -7.91
CA ARG A 22 -0.97 -0.23 -9.33
C ARG A 22 0.24 0.66 -9.61
N GLU A 23 0.28 1.88 -9.06
CA GLU A 23 1.40 2.80 -9.28
C GLU A 23 2.72 2.25 -8.71
N LEU A 24 2.67 1.54 -7.58
CA LEU A 24 3.85 0.88 -7.02
C LEU A 24 4.41 -0.17 -7.98
N LEU A 25 3.55 -1.03 -8.52
CA LEU A 25 3.99 -2.06 -9.46
C LEU A 25 4.57 -1.44 -10.72
N ARG A 26 3.94 -0.40 -11.27
CA ARG A 26 4.49 0.34 -12.42
C ARG A 26 5.90 0.85 -12.12
N VAL A 27 6.09 1.55 -11.00
CA VAL A 27 7.42 2.06 -10.63
C VAL A 27 8.44 0.92 -10.53
N MET A 28 8.09 -0.18 -9.86
CA MET A 28 9.00 -1.33 -9.70
C MET A 28 9.29 -2.09 -11.01
N LEU A 29 8.34 -2.11 -11.94
CA LEU A 29 8.47 -2.72 -13.27
C LEU A 29 9.41 -1.92 -14.18
N HIS A 30 9.34 -0.58 -14.10
CA HIS A 30 10.18 0.31 -14.89
C HIS A 30 11.53 0.64 -14.22
N ASP A 31 11.62 0.58 -12.89
CA ASP A 31 12.84 0.81 -12.12
C ASP A 31 12.94 -0.20 -10.97
N ARG A 32 13.73 -1.25 -11.22
CA ARG A 32 13.88 -2.42 -10.34
C ARG A 32 14.49 -2.11 -8.98
N ARG A 33 15.17 -0.98 -8.84
CA ARG A 33 15.80 -0.55 -7.57
C ARG A 33 14.76 -0.31 -6.46
N TYR A 34 13.50 -0.05 -6.83
CA TYR A 34 12.43 0.14 -5.85
C TYR A 34 11.85 -1.17 -5.31
N VAL A 35 12.16 -2.33 -5.92
CA VAL A 35 11.63 -3.63 -5.47
C VAL A 35 12.07 -3.90 -4.03
N GLU A 36 13.38 -3.80 -3.75
CA GLU A 36 13.93 -4.01 -2.41
C GLU A 36 13.36 -3.01 -1.40
N LEU A 37 13.36 -1.72 -1.75
CA LEU A 37 12.85 -0.65 -0.89
C LEU A 37 11.38 -0.85 -0.50
N VAL A 38 10.56 -1.34 -1.43
CA VAL A 38 9.14 -1.62 -1.18
C VAL A 38 8.98 -2.90 -0.37
N ALA A 39 9.75 -3.95 -0.68
CA ALA A 39 9.71 -5.23 0.03
C ALA A 39 10.11 -5.15 1.50
N GLU A 40 11.00 -4.23 1.86
CA GLU A 40 11.34 -3.95 3.26
C GLU A 40 10.17 -3.38 4.07
N ARG A 41 9.22 -2.72 3.41
CA ARG A 41 8.12 -1.97 4.07
C ARG A 41 6.77 -2.66 3.92
N LEU A 42 6.56 -3.41 2.85
CA LEU A 42 5.32 -4.09 2.50
C LEU A 42 5.59 -5.56 2.19
N GLY A 43 4.74 -6.43 2.71
CA GLY A 43 4.69 -7.82 2.29
C GLY A 43 3.68 -8.02 1.16
N SER A 44 3.72 -9.18 0.50
CA SER A 44 2.75 -9.55 -0.54
C SER A 44 1.29 -9.50 -0.05
N ALA A 45 1.07 -9.79 1.24
CA ALA A 45 -0.24 -9.68 1.88
C ALA A 45 -0.85 -8.26 1.86
N SER A 46 -0.04 -7.22 1.67
CA SER A 46 -0.51 -5.83 1.58
C SER A 46 -1.27 -5.53 0.28
N PHE A 47 -0.99 -6.27 -0.80
CA PHE A 47 -1.69 -6.16 -2.10
C PHE A 47 -3.01 -6.92 -2.05
N ARG A 48 -4.14 -6.28 -2.32
CA ARG A 48 -5.46 -6.93 -2.27
C ARG A 48 -5.82 -7.61 -3.55
N ASP A 49 -5.41 -7.04 -4.67
CA ASP A 49 -5.61 -7.64 -5.97
C ASP A 49 -4.68 -8.85 -6.13
N GLN A 50 -5.24 -9.98 -6.57
CA GLN A 50 -4.50 -11.22 -6.66
C GLN A 50 -3.42 -11.15 -7.74
N ALA A 51 -3.70 -10.55 -8.90
CA ALA A 51 -2.72 -10.40 -9.97
C ALA A 51 -1.57 -9.49 -9.51
N TYR A 52 -1.89 -8.36 -8.86
CA TYR A 52 -0.88 -7.46 -8.30
C TYR A 52 0.00 -8.13 -7.23
N ARG A 53 -0.61 -8.95 -6.38
CA ARG A 53 0.11 -9.73 -5.38
C ARG A 53 1.05 -10.75 -6.01
N THR A 54 0.60 -11.47 -7.04
CA THR A 54 1.41 -12.43 -7.79
C THR A 54 2.60 -11.73 -8.43
N ILE A 55 2.36 -10.61 -9.13
CA ILE A 55 3.42 -9.80 -9.75
C ILE A 55 4.44 -9.37 -8.70
N PHE A 56 4.01 -8.74 -7.61
CA PHE A 56 4.92 -8.31 -6.55
C PHE A 56 5.75 -9.46 -5.98
N THR A 57 5.13 -10.62 -5.74
CA THR A 57 5.80 -11.78 -5.16
C THR A 57 6.94 -12.26 -6.07
N GLU A 58 6.70 -12.34 -7.38
CA GLU A 58 7.73 -12.74 -8.33
C GLU A 58 8.82 -11.69 -8.50
N LEU A 59 8.47 -10.39 -8.47
CA LEU A 59 9.48 -9.33 -8.50
C LEU A 59 10.46 -9.44 -7.33
N VAL A 60 9.96 -9.74 -6.13
CA VAL A 60 10.79 -9.92 -4.94
C VAL A 60 11.58 -11.22 -5.01
N ALA A 61 10.98 -12.31 -5.51
CA ALA A 61 11.62 -13.62 -5.57
C ALA A 61 12.77 -13.68 -6.58
N LEU A 62 12.58 -13.12 -7.78
CA LEU A 62 13.58 -13.14 -8.85
C LEU A 62 14.62 -12.02 -8.70
N GLY A 63 14.30 -10.96 -7.96
CA GLY A 63 15.22 -9.87 -7.67
C GLY A 63 15.36 -8.85 -8.81
N PRO A 64 16.24 -7.85 -8.64
CA PRO A 64 16.29 -6.67 -9.50
C PRO A 64 16.82 -6.93 -10.92
N GLU A 65 17.57 -8.01 -11.12
CA GLU A 65 18.20 -8.35 -12.41
C GLU A 65 17.31 -9.20 -13.33
N ALA A 66 16.13 -9.60 -12.84
CA ALA A 66 15.22 -10.45 -13.59
C ALA A 66 14.63 -9.74 -14.81
N THR A 67 14.61 -10.44 -15.94
CA THR A 67 13.98 -9.96 -17.17
C THR A 67 12.46 -10.06 -17.09
N ILE A 68 11.74 -9.26 -17.90
CA ILE A 68 10.28 -9.33 -17.98
C ILE A 68 9.81 -10.74 -18.40
N GLY A 69 10.55 -11.39 -19.30
CA GLY A 69 10.22 -12.75 -19.74
C GLY A 69 10.33 -13.80 -18.63
N GLU A 70 11.36 -13.68 -17.77
CA GLU A 70 11.51 -14.56 -16.59
C GLU A 70 10.38 -14.34 -15.59
N ILE A 71 9.98 -13.08 -15.35
CA ILE A 71 8.87 -12.73 -14.46
C ILE A 71 7.54 -13.27 -15.01
N ALA A 72 7.28 -13.07 -16.31
CA ALA A 72 6.06 -13.53 -16.96
C ALA A 72 5.95 -15.06 -17.03
N GLY A 73 7.08 -15.78 -17.00
CA GLY A 73 7.10 -17.25 -17.08
C GLY A 73 6.38 -17.96 -15.93
N ALA A 74 6.11 -17.25 -14.81
CA ALA A 74 5.40 -17.77 -13.65
C ALA A 74 3.90 -17.41 -13.64
N PHE A 75 3.41 -16.64 -14.61
CA PHE A 75 2.08 -16.05 -14.60
C PHE A 75 1.07 -16.82 -15.47
N ASP A 76 -0.20 -16.75 -15.07
CA ASP A 76 -1.33 -17.14 -15.92
C ASP A 76 -1.66 -16.03 -16.92
N GLU A 77 -2.52 -16.33 -17.90
CA GLU A 77 -2.89 -15.40 -18.97
C GLU A 77 -3.47 -14.09 -18.44
N GLU A 78 -4.34 -14.16 -17.42
CA GLU A 78 -4.93 -12.97 -16.76
C GLU A 78 -3.85 -12.08 -16.12
N THR A 79 -2.89 -12.67 -15.41
CA THR A 79 -1.80 -11.91 -14.78
C THR A 79 -0.83 -11.35 -15.82
N ILE A 80 -0.63 -12.04 -16.94
CA ILE A 80 0.18 -11.56 -18.07
C ILE A 80 -0.48 -10.32 -18.70
N GLU A 81 -1.79 -10.33 -18.96
CA GLU A 81 -2.51 -9.17 -19.49
C GLU A 81 -2.32 -7.95 -18.57
N VAL A 82 -2.47 -8.14 -17.26
CA VAL A 82 -2.23 -7.08 -16.26
C VAL A 82 -0.78 -6.59 -16.30
N LEU A 83 0.20 -7.49 -16.40
CA LEU A 83 1.61 -7.13 -16.50
C LEU A 83 1.88 -6.26 -17.74
N GLU A 84 1.33 -6.64 -18.89
CA GLU A 84 1.47 -5.92 -20.16
C GLU A 84 0.83 -4.52 -20.09
N GLU A 85 -0.35 -4.39 -19.49
CA GLU A 85 -0.99 -3.08 -19.26
C GLU A 85 -0.10 -2.15 -18.42
N LEU A 86 0.51 -2.68 -17.35
CA LEU A 86 1.38 -1.89 -16.47
C LEU A 86 2.65 -1.42 -17.20
N LEU A 87 3.23 -2.28 -18.04
CA LEU A 87 4.43 -1.98 -18.83
C LEU A 87 4.16 -1.02 -20.00
N GLY A 88 2.96 -1.09 -20.59
CA GLY A 88 2.53 -0.23 -21.68
C GLY A 88 2.40 1.24 -21.29
N GLU A 89 2.26 1.53 -19.99
CA GLU A 89 2.16 2.88 -19.47
C GLU A 89 3.51 3.43 -19.03
N ALA A 90 4.26 4.04 -19.95
CA ALA A 90 5.58 4.62 -19.66
C ALA A 90 5.56 6.03 -19.01
N GLY A 91 4.39 6.67 -18.88
CA GLY A 91 4.26 8.06 -18.44
C GLY A 91 4.06 8.26 -16.94
N GLY A 92 4.51 9.40 -16.39
CA GLY A 92 4.18 9.83 -15.02
C GLY A 92 5.11 9.29 -13.93
N LEU A 93 6.28 8.76 -14.29
CA LEU A 93 7.27 8.21 -13.35
C LEU A 93 8.36 9.22 -12.95
N ASP A 94 8.28 10.47 -13.41
CA ASP A 94 9.25 11.54 -13.11
C ASP A 94 9.41 11.82 -11.61
N ARG A 95 8.43 11.39 -10.81
CA ARG A 95 8.40 11.51 -9.34
C ARG A 95 8.31 10.15 -8.65
N ALA A 96 9.00 9.14 -9.19
CA ALA A 96 8.98 7.76 -8.68
C ALA A 96 9.13 7.66 -7.15
N ASN A 97 10.07 8.41 -6.55
CA ASN A 97 10.23 8.45 -5.09
C ASN A 97 8.96 8.91 -4.34
N GLU A 98 8.33 10.00 -4.80
CA GLU A 98 7.12 10.53 -4.18
C GLU A 98 5.94 9.55 -4.34
N ILE A 99 5.86 8.91 -5.51
CA ILE A 99 4.83 7.90 -5.81
C ILE A 99 4.99 6.69 -4.89
N VAL A 100 6.21 6.17 -4.77
CA VAL A 100 6.51 5.02 -3.90
C VAL A 100 6.20 5.35 -2.45
N ASP A 101 6.72 6.45 -1.91
CA ASP A 101 6.45 6.84 -0.53
C ASP A 101 4.95 7.09 -0.28
N GLY A 102 4.27 7.75 -1.23
CA GLY A 102 2.83 8.02 -1.15
C GLY A 102 2.00 6.73 -1.12
N SER A 103 2.30 5.81 -2.04
CA SER A 103 1.60 4.54 -2.18
C SER A 103 1.88 3.58 -1.03
N VAL A 104 3.14 3.46 -0.58
CA VAL A 104 3.49 2.65 0.59
C VAL A 104 2.76 3.16 1.84
N ASN A 105 2.76 4.47 2.06
CA ASN A 105 2.03 5.03 3.20
C ASN A 105 0.51 4.80 3.08
N ALA A 106 -0.06 4.95 1.89
CA ALA A 106 -1.48 4.70 1.66
C ALA A 106 -1.86 3.23 1.93
N MET A 107 -1.02 2.28 1.51
CA MET A 107 -1.24 0.85 1.74
C MET A 107 -1.06 0.47 3.22
N ALA A 108 0.02 0.93 3.87
CA ALA A 108 0.30 0.63 5.26
C ALA A 108 -0.74 1.25 6.22
N SER A 109 -1.14 2.50 5.97
CA SER A 109 -2.14 3.18 6.82
C SER A 109 -3.53 2.58 6.72
N ARG A 110 -3.86 1.92 5.59
CA ARG A 110 -5.17 1.29 5.36
C ARG A 110 -5.51 0.22 6.38
N ASP A 111 -4.55 -0.62 6.74
CA ASP A 111 -4.79 -1.74 7.65
C ASP A 111 -4.86 -1.25 9.11
N LEU A 112 -4.05 -0.25 9.46
CA LEU A 112 -4.16 0.47 10.74
C LEU A 112 -5.52 1.15 10.89
N ASP A 113 -5.99 1.84 9.84
CA ASP A 113 -7.32 2.46 9.77
C ASP A 113 -8.44 1.42 9.96
N ALA A 114 -8.30 0.25 9.34
CA ALA A 114 -9.30 -0.81 9.43
C ALA A 114 -9.39 -1.35 10.86
N ARG A 115 -8.26 -1.55 11.54
CA ARG A 115 -8.24 -2.01 12.94
C ARG A 115 -8.74 -0.93 13.89
N LEU A 116 -8.36 0.34 13.70
CA LEU A 116 -8.92 1.46 14.48
C LEU A 116 -10.45 1.53 14.37
N HIS A 117 -10.99 1.35 13.15
CA HIS A 117 -12.44 1.28 12.95
C HIS A 117 -13.10 0.03 13.54
N ALA A 118 -12.38 -1.09 13.67
CA ALA A 118 -12.88 -2.27 14.37
C ALA A 118 -12.96 -1.99 15.88
N ILE A 119 -11.88 -1.46 16.46
CA ILE A 119 -11.82 -1.06 17.87
C ILE A 119 -12.94 -0.08 18.21
N ASP A 120 -13.17 0.95 17.40
CA ASP A 120 -14.25 1.92 17.63
C ASP A 120 -15.66 1.30 17.67
N ARG A 121 -15.85 0.14 17.02
CA ARG A 121 -17.12 -0.61 17.03
C ARG A 121 -17.20 -1.60 18.19
N GLU A 122 -16.07 -2.16 18.61
CA GLU A 122 -15.95 -3.12 19.72
C GLU A 122 -16.05 -2.40 21.09
N MET A 123 -15.42 -1.23 21.22
CA MET A 123 -15.40 -0.40 22.43
C MET A 123 -16.74 -0.20 23.16
N PRO A 124 -17.87 0.13 22.49
CA PRO A 124 -19.15 0.30 23.18
C PRO A 124 -19.76 -1.01 23.71
N LEU A 125 -19.34 -2.17 23.19
CA LEU A 125 -19.89 -3.49 23.52
C LEU A 125 -19.01 -4.27 24.52
N ALA A 126 -17.75 -3.88 24.64
CA ALA A 126 -16.74 -4.55 25.46
C ALA A 126 -17.00 -4.43 26.98
N ALA A 127 -16.52 -5.41 27.74
CA ALA A 127 -16.42 -5.35 29.20
C ALA A 127 -15.32 -4.35 29.65
N ALA A 128 -15.24 -4.03 30.95
CA ALA A 128 -14.27 -3.04 31.45
C ALA A 128 -12.82 -3.44 31.16
N GLU A 129 -12.45 -4.69 31.41
CA GLU A 129 -11.10 -5.21 31.15
C GLU A 129 -10.76 -5.20 29.65
N GLU A 130 -11.71 -5.60 28.80
CA GLU A 130 -11.56 -5.57 27.34
C GLU A 130 -11.41 -4.13 26.81
N LYS A 131 -12.07 -3.15 27.42
CA LYS A 131 -11.91 -1.73 27.04
C LYS A 131 -10.50 -1.24 27.30
N ASP A 132 -9.87 -1.62 28.41
CA ASP A 132 -8.52 -1.19 28.73
C ASP A 132 -7.49 -1.77 27.74
N ASP A 133 -7.70 -3.00 27.26
CA ASP A 133 -6.91 -3.59 26.19
C ASP A 133 -7.13 -2.87 24.85
N LEU A 134 -8.39 -2.62 24.49
CA LEU A 134 -8.75 -1.90 23.25
C LEU A 134 -8.21 -0.46 23.23
N ILE A 135 -8.19 0.24 24.37
CA ILE A 135 -7.59 1.59 24.49
C ILE A 135 -6.09 1.52 24.24
N ARG A 136 -5.38 0.58 24.88
CA ARG A 136 -3.93 0.40 24.70
C ARG A 136 -3.57 0.10 23.24
N GLU A 137 -4.33 -0.79 22.59
CA GLU A 137 -4.14 -1.09 21.17
C GLU A 137 -4.40 0.15 20.29
N LYS A 138 -5.49 0.87 20.55
CA LYS A 138 -5.83 2.11 19.81
C LYS A 138 -4.71 3.15 19.91
N GLU A 139 -4.14 3.38 21.09
CA GLU A 139 -3.02 4.29 21.27
C GLU A 139 -1.76 3.84 20.51
N GLN A 140 -1.47 2.54 20.51
CA GLN A 140 -0.35 1.98 19.75
C GLN A 140 -0.53 2.19 18.25
N LEU A 141 -1.72 1.91 17.71
CA LEU A 141 -2.04 2.09 16.29
C LEU A 141 -1.96 3.57 15.88
N LEU A 142 -2.46 4.49 16.72
CA LEU A 142 -2.35 5.93 16.46
C LEU A 142 -0.89 6.40 16.42
N ARG A 143 -0.02 5.88 17.30
CA ARG A 143 1.42 6.16 17.25
C ARG A 143 2.06 5.64 15.96
N GLN A 144 1.71 4.43 15.52
CA GLN A 144 2.19 3.86 14.25
C GLN A 144 1.74 4.71 13.05
N MET A 145 0.47 5.15 13.00
CA MET A 145 -0.01 6.05 11.95
C MET A 145 0.73 7.38 11.93
N GLN A 146 1.04 7.96 13.09
CA GLN A 146 1.84 9.19 13.16
C GLN A 146 3.27 8.97 12.64
N ALA A 147 3.87 7.80 12.89
CA ALA A 147 5.19 7.46 12.35
C ALA A 147 5.18 7.36 10.82
N LEU A 148 4.15 6.73 10.23
CA LEU A 148 3.96 6.67 8.77
C LEU A 148 3.74 8.08 8.17
N GLY A 149 2.92 8.91 8.81
CA GLY A 149 2.62 10.27 8.36
C GLY A 149 3.79 11.26 8.48
N ARG A 150 4.76 11.01 9.38
CA ARG A 150 5.96 11.86 9.50
C ARG A 150 6.93 11.72 8.32
N GLY A 151 6.83 10.68 7.50
CA GLY A 151 7.60 10.54 6.26
C GLY A 151 7.27 11.61 5.22
N ARG A 152 5.99 11.96 5.07
CA ARG A 152 5.49 12.95 4.10
C ARG A 152 5.98 14.39 4.37
N PHE A 153 6.31 14.73 5.62
CA PHE A 153 6.72 16.09 5.99
C PHE A 153 8.21 16.39 5.79
N LYS A 154 9.08 15.37 5.64
CA LYS A 154 10.52 15.61 5.47
C LYS A 154 10.95 15.83 4.01
N SER A 155 10.24 15.26 3.03
CA SER A 155 10.60 15.42 1.61
C SER A 155 10.19 16.78 1.01
N PHE A 156 9.23 17.49 1.62
CA PHE A 156 8.81 18.82 1.14
C PHE A 156 9.69 20.00 1.59
N ARG A 157 10.75 19.75 2.38
CA ARG A 157 11.62 20.82 2.92
C ARG A 157 13.06 20.82 2.40
N ALA A 158 13.40 19.96 1.44
CA ALA A 158 14.73 19.92 0.82
C ALA A 158 14.67 20.40 -0.64
N SER A 159 14.21 21.64 -0.85
CA SER A 159 14.36 22.40 -2.11
C SER A 159 14.04 23.87 -1.86
N THR A 160 14.88 24.54 -1.07
CA THR A 160 15.11 25.99 -1.12
C THR A 160 16.23 26.34 -0.13
N SER A 161 17.47 26.26 -0.61
CA SER A 161 18.59 27.18 -0.34
C SER A 161 19.82 26.70 -1.10
#